data_AF-A0A410PVQ1-F1
#
_entry.id   AF-A0A410PVQ1-F1
#
_cell.length_a   1.000
_cell.length_b   1.000
_cell.length_c   1.000
_cell.angle_alpha   90.00
_cell.angle_beta   90.00
_cell.angle_gamma   90.00
#
_symmetry.space_group_name_H-M   'P 1'
#
loop_
_entity.id
_entity.type
_entity.pdbx_description
1 polymer ?
#
loop_
_entity_poly.entity_id
_entity_poly.type
_entity_poly.pdbx_seq_one_letter_code
_entity_poly.pdbx_strand_id
1 'polypeptide(L)'
;MSTKDLRRDLGRKELFGIATGQVIGAGIMVLVGMGIQMTGRSVSLAFVLSAVWVVLLSIPWIFISSCIRLRGGEYTQAAVLVGDRFAGMYIFIYIFRNLQMTIYTLGFTSYFISLVPEQME
;
A
#
# COMPACT_ATOMS: atom_id res chain seq x y z
N MET A 1 16.07 -13.83 13.65
CA MET A 1 17.00 -12.83 13.10
C MET A 1 16.60 -11.47 13.65
N SER A 2 17.36 -10.95 14.62
CA SER A 2 16.99 -9.73 15.36
C SER A 2 17.29 -8.49 14.51
N THR A 3 16.40 -7.50 14.50
CA THR A 3 16.50 -6.28 13.68
C THR A 3 17.65 -5.33 14.06
N LYS A 4 18.57 -5.79 14.93
CA LYS A 4 19.81 -5.11 15.30
C LYS A 4 20.90 -5.26 14.22
N ASP A 5 20.86 -6.31 13.40
CA ASP A 5 21.91 -6.63 12.41
C ASP A 5 21.65 -6.08 10.99
N LEU A 6 20.59 -5.29 10.79
CA LEU A 6 20.28 -4.68 9.49
C LEU A 6 21.08 -3.38 9.28
N ARG A 7 21.91 -3.34 8.22
CA ARG A 7 22.50 -2.09 7.70
C ARG A 7 21.37 -1.17 7.24
N ARG A 8 21.17 -0.06 7.96
CA ARG A 8 20.12 0.93 7.67
C ARG A 8 20.62 1.94 6.65
N ASP A 9 21.02 1.45 5.48
CA ASP A 9 21.57 2.28 4.41
C ASP A 9 20.49 2.86 3.49
N LEU A 10 19.19 2.58 3.74
CA LEU A 10 18.08 3.12 2.96
C LEU A 10 18.07 4.64 3.03
N GLY A 11 18.58 5.26 1.96
CA GLY A 11 18.57 6.69 1.76
C GLY A 11 17.17 7.19 1.40
N ARG A 12 17.01 8.52 1.37
CA ARG A 12 15.74 9.15 0.98
C ARG A 12 15.28 8.68 -0.41
N LYS A 13 16.20 8.54 -1.36
CA LYS A 13 15.89 8.11 -2.73
C LYS A 13 15.35 6.68 -2.80
N GLU A 14 15.91 5.76 -2.02
CA GLU A 14 15.46 4.38 -1.97
C GLU A 14 14.10 4.26 -1.29
N LEU A 15 13.87 5.02 -0.20
CA LEU A 15 12.56 5.10 0.46
C LEU A 15 11.49 5.68 -0.48
N PHE A 16 11.82 6.72 -1.24
CA PHE A 16 10.93 7.26 -2.27
C PHE A 16 10.68 6.24 -3.39
N GLY A 17 11.70 5.52 -3.84
CA GLY A 17 11.54 4.46 -4.85
C GLY A 17 10.59 3.34 -4.40
N ILE A 18 10.70 2.90 -3.14
CA ILE A 18 9.80 1.90 -2.57
C ILE A 18 8.36 2.44 -2.50
N ALA A 19 8.18 3.67 -2.01
CA ALA A 19 6.87 4.29 -1.90
C ALA A 19 6.20 4.46 -3.28
N THR A 20 6.93 5.02 -4.25
CA THR A 20 6.45 5.19 -5.62
C THR A 20 6.14 3.85 -6.29
N GLY A 21 6.98 2.82 -6.05
CA GLY A 21 6.74 1.47 -6.57
C GLY A 21 5.43 0.86 -6.06
N GLN A 22 5.12 1.00 -4.77
CA GLN A 22 3.86 0.49 -4.22
C GLN A 22 2.63 1.25 -4.74
N VAL A 23 2.72 2.59 -4.82
CA VAL A 23 1.61 3.44 -5.33
C VAL A 23 1.30 3.12 -6.78
N ILE A 24 2.31 2.99 -7.63
CA ILE A 24 2.11 2.66 -9.06
C ILE A 24 1.64 1.21 -9.21
N GLY A 25 2.27 0.28 -8.49
CA GLY A 25 2.00 -1.16 -8.60
C GLY A 25 0.57 -1.54 -8.24
N ALA A 26 0.12 -1.25 -7.02
CA ALA A 26 -1.26 -1.59 -6.63
C ALA A 26 -2.26 -0.61 -7.24
N GLY A 27 -1.97 0.69 -7.13
CA GLY A 27 -2.91 1.74 -7.48
C GLY A 27 -3.15 1.85 -8.97
N ILE A 28 -2.10 2.08 -9.75
CA ILE A 28 -2.26 2.43 -11.16
C ILE A 28 -2.48 1.17 -12.01
N MET A 29 -1.66 0.14 -11.84
CA MET A 29 -1.75 -1.04 -12.69
C MET A 29 -3.04 -1.84 -12.41
N VAL A 30 -3.45 -2.03 -11.16
CA VAL A 30 -4.58 -2.92 -10.85
C VAL A 30 -5.89 -2.15 -10.62
N LEU A 31 -5.85 -1.15 -9.74
CA LEU A 31 -7.07 -0.45 -9.29
C LEU A 31 -7.64 0.51 -10.35
N VAL A 32 -6.84 1.11 -11.24
CA VAL A 32 -7.38 1.93 -12.34
C VAL A 32 -8.25 1.09 -13.27
N GLY A 33 -7.80 -0.11 -13.65
CA GLY A 33 -8.55 -1.01 -14.53
C GLY A 33 -9.92 -1.38 -13.96
N MET A 34 -9.95 -1.75 -12.67
CA MET A 34 -11.21 -1.98 -11.95
C MET A 34 -12.05 -0.70 -11.82
N GLY A 35 -11.40 0.45 -11.57
CA GLY A 35 -12.08 1.74 -11.48
C GLY A 35 -12.77 2.15 -12.78
N ILE A 36 -12.16 1.90 -13.94
CA ILE A 36 -12.77 2.15 -15.26
C ILE A 36 -14.01 1.30 -15.47
N GLN A 37 -13.98 0.02 -15.07
CA GLN A 37 -15.16 -0.84 -15.14
C GLN A 37 -16.31 -0.33 -14.26
N MET A 38 -16.00 0.26 -13.10
CA MET A 38 -17.01 0.76 -12.15
C MET A 38 -17.54 2.17 -12.46
N THR A 39 -16.69 3.08 -12.94
CA THR A 39 -17.04 4.52 -13.11
C THR A 39 -17.05 5.00 -14.56
N GLY A 40 -16.70 4.15 -15.52
CA GLY A 40 -16.79 4.43 -16.96
C GLY A 40 -16.00 5.68 -17.37
N ARG A 41 -16.67 6.67 -17.99
CA ARG A 41 -16.02 7.91 -18.45
C ARG A 41 -15.61 8.89 -17.33
N SER A 42 -16.08 8.68 -16.10
CA SER A 42 -15.84 9.62 -14.99
C SER A 42 -14.63 9.28 -14.11
N VAL A 43 -13.80 8.33 -14.54
CA VAL A 43 -12.61 7.85 -13.80
C VAL A 43 -11.65 8.98 -13.47
N SER A 44 -11.45 9.93 -14.40
CA SER A 44 -10.54 11.06 -14.22
C SER A 44 -10.98 11.96 -13.05
N LEU A 45 -12.29 12.16 -12.87
CA LEU A 45 -12.83 12.94 -11.75
C LEU A 45 -12.69 12.16 -10.43
N ALA A 46 -12.91 10.84 -10.45
CA ALA A 46 -12.70 9.98 -9.29
C ALA A 46 -11.23 9.98 -8.83
N PHE A 47 -10.28 10.03 -9.75
CA PHE A 47 -8.85 10.12 -9.44
C PHE A 47 -8.47 11.44 -8.77
N VAL A 48 -8.98 12.56 -9.27
CA VAL A 48 -8.73 13.88 -8.66
C VAL A 48 -9.31 13.93 -7.25
N LEU A 49 -10.53 13.43 -7.05
CA LEU A 49 -11.16 13.37 -5.73
C LEU A 49 -10.36 12.48 -4.77
N SER A 50 -9.91 11.31 -5.25
CA SER A 50 -9.11 10.37 -4.48
C SER A 50 -7.77 10.98 -4.06
N ALA A 51 -7.11 11.71 -4.97
CA ALA A 51 -5.84 12.38 -4.68
C ALA A 51 -6.00 13.42 -3.56
N VAL A 52 -7.05 14.25 -3.62
CA VAL A 52 -7.34 15.24 -2.57
C VAL A 52 -7.60 14.56 -1.23
N TRP A 53 -8.38 13.48 -1.24
CA TRP A 53 -8.70 12.71 -0.03
C TRP A 53 -7.47 12.07 0.60
N VAL A 54 -6.59 11.47 -0.21
CA VAL A 54 -5.34 10.85 0.25
C VAL A 54 -4.40 11.89 0.86
N VAL A 55 -4.30 13.09 0.27
CA VAL A 55 -3.47 14.17 0.83
C VAL A 55 -3.97 14.59 2.21
N LEU A 56 -5.28 14.77 2.38
CA LEU A 56 -5.88 15.12 3.68
C LEU A 56 -5.64 14.04 4.74
N LEU A 57 -5.80 12.76 4.37
CA LEU A 57 -5.56 11.64 5.29
C LEU A 57 -4.07 11.40 5.57
N SER A 58 -3.16 11.79 4.67
CA SER A 58 -1.72 11.56 4.84
C SER A 58 -1.09 12.49 5.89
N ILE A 59 -1.66 13.68 6.11
CA ILE A 59 -1.18 14.67 7.09
C ILE A 59 -0.94 14.04 8.48
N PRO A 60 -1.93 13.40 9.14
CA PRO A 60 -1.71 12.81 10.47
C PRO A 60 -0.68 11.67 10.45
N TRP A 61 -0.65 10.87 9.39
CA TRP A 61 0.33 9.79 9.24
C TRP A 61 1.77 10.29 9.16
N ILE A 62 2.00 11.41 8.47
CA ILE A 62 3.31 12.06 8.39
C ILE A 62 3.75 12.55 9.77
N PHE A 63 2.85 13.15 10.55
CA PHE A 63 3.16 13.58 11.92
C PHE A 63 3.51 12.42 12.85
N ILE A 64 2.74 11.32 12.83
CA ILE A 64 3.00 10.13 13.65
C ILE A 64 4.33 9.47 13.26
N SER A 65 4.60 9.35 11.96
CA SER A 65 5.86 8.82 11.44
C SER A 65 7.08 9.67 11.82
N SER A 66 6.90 10.98 11.96
CA SER A 66 7.95 11.92 12.36
C SER A 66 8.23 11.88 13.87
N CYS A 67 7.18 11.83 14.70
CA CYS A 67 7.32 11.87 16.16
C CYS A 67 7.89 10.58 16.75
N ILE A 68 7.70 9.43 16.09
CA ILE A 68 7.98 8.12 16.69
C ILE A 68 8.63 7.18 15.67
N ARG A 69 9.97 7.02 15.74
CA ARG A 69 10.73 6.03 14.92
C ARG A 69 10.76 4.65 15.59
N LEU A 70 9.62 3.96 15.59
CA LEU A 70 9.56 2.58 16.13
C LEU A 70 9.97 1.54 15.10
N ARG A 71 10.64 0.49 15.57
CA ARG A 71 11.18 -0.60 14.74
C ARG A 71 10.12 -1.58 14.21
N GLY A 72 8.89 -1.57 14.72
CA GLY A 72 7.85 -2.52 14.31
C GLY A 72 6.71 -1.93 13.46
N GLY A 73 6.90 -0.74 12.86
CA GLY A 73 5.94 -0.16 11.93
C GLY A 73 4.60 0.23 12.57
N GLU A 74 3.50 0.13 11.82
CA GLU A 74 2.16 0.56 12.24
C GLU A 74 1.67 -0.16 13.51
N TYR A 75 2.15 -1.38 13.75
CA TYR A 75 1.90 -2.13 14.98
C TYR A 75 2.43 -1.48 16.23
N THR A 76 3.69 -1.08 16.20
CA THR A 76 4.32 -0.46 17.36
C THR A 76 3.80 0.98 17.51
N GLN A 77 3.46 1.65 16.40
CA GLN A 77 2.77 2.93 16.46
C GLN A 77 1.40 2.80 17.14
N ALA A 78 0.60 1.78 16.82
CA ALA A 78 -0.67 1.50 17.49
C ALA A 78 -0.50 1.09 18.96
N ALA A 79 0.51 0.27 19.28
CA ALA A 79 0.80 -0.15 20.65
C ALA A 79 1.24 1.02 21.55
N VAL A 80 2.03 1.96 21.03
CA VAL A 80 2.50 3.12 21.79
C VAL A 80 1.41 4.18 21.95
N LEU A 81 0.47 4.31 21.00
CA LEU A 81 -0.58 5.33 21.06
C LEU A 81 -1.84 4.88 21.83
N VAL A 82 -2.22 3.60 21.82
CA VAL A 82 -3.53 3.12 22.31
C VAL A 82 -3.42 2.02 23.38
N GLY A 83 -2.25 1.40 23.55
CA GLY A 83 -2.01 0.36 24.54
C GLY A 83 -2.22 -1.08 24.03
N ASP A 84 -1.78 -2.04 24.84
CA ASP A 84 -1.56 -3.45 24.49
C ASP A 84 -2.80 -4.17 23.91
N ARG A 85 -4.01 -3.86 24.42
CA ARG A 85 -5.26 -4.49 23.95
C ARG A 85 -5.65 -4.11 22.53
N PHE A 86 -5.38 -2.87 22.10
CA PHE A 86 -5.65 -2.43 20.73
C PHE A 86 -4.53 -2.87 19.76
N ALA A 87 -3.30 -3.03 20.26
CA ALA A 87 -2.22 -3.64 19.49
C ALA A 87 -2.54 -5.10 19.12
N GLY A 88 -3.13 -5.87 20.06
CA GLY A 88 -3.61 -7.22 19.80
C GLY A 88 -4.68 -7.29 18.70
N MET A 89 -5.65 -6.38 18.71
CA MET A 89 -6.68 -6.29 17.66
C MET A 89 -6.09 -5.92 16.29
N TYR A 90 -5.07 -5.05 16.26
CA TYR A 90 -4.43 -4.64 15.02
C TYR A 90 -3.66 -5.80 14.34
N ILE A 91 -3.16 -6.79 15.11
CA ILE A 91 -2.58 -8.04 14.56
C ILE A 91 -3.58 -8.86 13.77
N PHE A 92 -4.83 -8.96 14.25
CA PHE A 92 -5.87 -9.63 13.47
C PHE A 92 -6.13 -8.91 12.14
N ILE A 93 -6.25 -7.58 12.16
CA ILE A 93 -6.47 -6.78 10.94
C ILE A 93 -5.32 -6.94 9.95
N TYR A 94 -4.08 -7.02 10.44
CA TYR A 94 -2.94 -7.17 9.55
C TYR A 94 -2.89 -8.54 8.87
N ILE A 95 -3.35 -9.61 9.52
CA ILE A 95 -3.48 -10.92 8.84
C ILE A 95 -4.43 -10.77 7.65
N PHE A 96 -5.55 -10.06 7.81
CA PHE A 96 -6.43 -9.73 6.69
C PHE A 96 -5.75 -8.81 5.66
N ARG A 97 -4.90 -7.87 6.09
CA ARG A 97 -4.13 -7.02 5.18
C ARG A 97 -3.18 -7.81 4.29
N ASN A 98 -2.68 -8.96 4.73
CA ASN A 98 -1.86 -9.83 3.87
C ASN A 98 -2.63 -10.32 2.62
N LEU A 99 -3.97 -10.37 2.65
CA LEU A 99 -4.78 -10.68 1.47
C LEU A 99 -4.67 -9.61 0.37
N GLN A 100 -4.28 -8.37 0.71
CA GLN A 100 -4.02 -7.34 -0.31
C GLN A 100 -2.89 -7.73 -1.27
N MET A 101 -1.96 -8.58 -0.84
CA MET A 101 -0.87 -9.05 -1.71
C MET A 101 -1.41 -9.79 -2.95
N THR A 102 -2.57 -10.44 -2.83
CA THR A 102 -3.25 -11.13 -3.94
C THR A 102 -3.66 -10.18 -5.06
N ILE A 103 -3.94 -8.89 -4.77
CA ILE A 103 -4.33 -7.90 -5.77
C ILE A 103 -3.20 -7.69 -6.78
N TYR A 104 -1.94 -7.69 -6.32
CA TYR A 104 -0.78 -7.60 -7.21
C TYR A 104 -0.68 -8.80 -8.15
N THR A 105 -0.94 -10.00 -7.65
CA THR A 105 -0.96 -11.22 -8.47
C THR A 105 -2.07 -11.19 -9.51
N LEU A 106 -3.28 -10.78 -9.13
CA LEU A 106 -4.41 -10.66 -10.06
C LEU A 106 -4.10 -9.67 -11.18
N GLY A 107 -3.58 -8.50 -10.84
CA GLY A 107 -3.16 -7.51 -11.83
C GLY A 107 -2.09 -8.04 -12.77
N PHE A 108 -1.05 -8.68 -12.23
CA PHE A 108 -0.01 -9.31 -13.04
C PHE A 108 -0.57 -10.35 -14.01
N THR A 109 -1.44 -11.25 -13.54
CA THR A 109 -2.06 -12.28 -14.39
C THR A 109 -2.88 -11.66 -15.51
N SER A 110 -3.69 -10.63 -15.25
CA SER A 110 -4.48 -9.95 -16.28
C SER A 110 -3.61 -9.31 -17.37
N TYR A 111 -2.51 -8.67 -16.98
CA TYR A 111 -1.56 -8.11 -17.96
C TYR A 111 -0.75 -9.17 -18.68
N PHE A 112 -0.39 -10.26 -18.01
CA PHE A 112 0.39 -11.36 -18.59
C PHE A 112 -0.40 -12.11 -19.66
N ILE A 113 -1.67 -12.42 -19.41
CA ILE A 113 -2.59 -13.04 -20.39
C ILE A 113 -2.80 -12.11 -21.60
N SER A 114 -2.86 -10.80 -21.37
CA SER A 114 -2.98 -9.84 -22.49
C SER A 114 -1.70 -9.73 -23.33
N LEU A 115 -0.54 -10.05 -22.76
CA LEU A 115 0.78 -9.95 -23.42
C LEU A 115 1.21 -11.23 -24.11
N VAL A 116 0.85 -12.39 -23.55
CA VAL A 116 1.03 -13.71 -24.18
C VAL A 116 -0.29 -14.02 -24.90
N PRO A 117 -0.42 -13.70 -26.20
CA PRO A 117 -1.64 -13.99 -26.92
C PRO A 117 -1.92 -15.50 -26.83
N GLU A 118 -3.15 -15.83 -26.45
CA GLU A 118 -3.75 -17.15 -26.64
C GLU A 118 -3.57 -17.58 -28.10
N GLN A 119 -2.51 -18.33 -28.38
CA GLN A 119 -2.63 -19.46 -29.29
C GLN A 119 -3.18 -20.62 -28.47
N MET A 120 -4.50 -20.71 -28.34
CA MET A 120 -5.33 -21.94 -28.29
C MET A 120 -6.68 -21.66 -27.59
N GLU A 121 -7.72 -21.72 -28.44
CA GLU A 121 -9.18 -21.92 -28.19
C GLU A 121 -10.03 -20.84 -27.50
#